data_AF-A0A956XXY4-F1
#
_entry.id   AF-A0A956XXY4-F1
#
_cell.length_a   1.000
_cell.length_b   1.000
_cell.length_c   1.000
_cell.angle_alpha   90.00
_cell.angle_beta   90.00
_cell.angle_gamma   90.00
#
_symmetry.space_group_name_H-M   'P 1'
#
loop_
_entity.id
_entity.type
_entity.pdbx_description
1 polymer ?
#
loop_
_entity_poly.entity_id
_entity_poly.type
_entity_poly.pdbx_seq_one_letter_code
_entity_poly.pdbx_strand_id
1 'polypeptide(L)'
;MRLWPNIKTKGKVTSVTRLSQRLVGLVIVLVLSSTLSIAQESTSVVIAPGDDIQALVNANPPGTTYILQTGIHRLHTITPKDNDTFIGEDSAIISGAKLLTEFEQSGDLWFVRGQTQQGTPTGVCEENAPRCRFGEDLYFDNHPLRHVDNIQAVVPGTFFFDYDADTIYFADDPNGHIVEAAANSDEAFNGSASNVTIENLIIEKYATGGQYAAIRG
;
A
#
# COMPACT_ATOMS: atom_id res chain seq x y z
N MET A 1 0.47 -55.51 93.06
CA MET A 1 0.03 -56.92 92.94
C MET A 1 -0.21 -57.20 91.46
N ARG A 2 0.28 -58.35 90.95
CA ARG A 2 0.39 -58.79 89.54
C ARG A 2 1.63 -58.25 88.81
N LEU A 3 2.79 -58.93 88.89
CA LEU A 3 3.23 -60.21 88.27
C LEU A 3 3.43 -60.12 86.74
N TRP A 4 4.71 -60.04 86.34
CA TRP A 4 5.34 -60.52 85.09
C TRP A 4 5.14 -62.06 84.89
N PRO A 5 5.61 -62.77 83.81
CA PRO A 5 6.67 -62.45 82.82
C PRO A 5 6.51 -62.98 81.35
N ASN A 6 7.46 -62.53 80.50
CA ASN A 6 8.19 -63.18 79.38
C ASN A 6 7.67 -64.46 78.67
N ILE A 7 7.86 -64.50 77.34
CA ILE A 7 8.56 -65.60 76.64
C ILE A 7 9.25 -65.10 75.34
N LYS A 8 10.43 -65.68 75.09
CA LYS A 8 11.46 -65.41 74.07
C LYS A 8 11.10 -65.94 72.67
N THR A 9 11.74 -65.42 71.62
CA THR A 9 12.63 -66.21 70.71
C THR A 9 13.48 -65.31 69.80
N LYS A 10 14.72 -65.77 69.54
CA LYS A 10 15.68 -65.25 68.55
C LYS A 10 15.40 -65.89 67.18
N GLY A 11 15.66 -65.20 66.07
CA GLY A 11 15.62 -65.83 64.74
C GLY A 11 16.00 -64.93 63.55
N LYS A 12 17.29 -64.99 63.20
CA LYS A 12 17.94 -64.97 61.86
C LYS A 12 17.37 -64.12 60.68
N VAL A 13 18.31 -63.39 60.09
CA VAL A 13 18.29 -62.67 58.80
C VAL A 13 17.96 -63.60 57.62
N THR A 14 17.09 -63.13 56.72
CA THR A 14 17.13 -63.42 55.27
C THR A 14 16.57 -62.23 54.49
N SER A 15 17.42 -61.58 53.72
CA SER A 15 17.05 -60.57 52.73
C SER A 15 16.28 -61.26 51.59
N VAL A 16 15.05 -60.82 51.32
CA VAL A 16 14.36 -61.14 50.07
C VAL A 16 13.81 -59.84 49.50
N THR A 17 14.46 -59.42 48.42
CA THR A 17 14.17 -58.27 47.57
C THR A 17 12.70 -58.27 47.15
N ARG A 18 11.96 -57.22 47.50
CA ARG A 18 10.73 -56.82 46.80
C ARG A 18 10.82 -55.34 46.48
N LEU A 19 11.04 -55.03 45.20
CA LEU A 19 10.84 -53.68 44.68
C LEU A 19 9.38 -53.27 44.93
N SER A 20 9.18 -52.43 45.93
CA SER A 20 7.95 -51.68 46.11
C SER A 20 8.14 -50.35 45.37
N GLN A 21 7.66 -50.29 44.13
CA GLN A 21 7.44 -49.03 43.43
C GLN A 21 6.42 -48.22 44.23
N ARG A 22 6.90 -47.28 45.05
CA ARG A 22 6.06 -46.19 45.53
C ARG A 22 6.16 -45.08 44.49
N LEU A 23 5.14 -44.98 43.64
CA LEU A 23 4.88 -43.80 42.84
C LEU A 23 4.89 -42.58 43.77
N VAL A 24 5.91 -41.73 43.65
CA VAL A 24 5.79 -40.35 44.09
C VAL A 24 5.26 -39.60 42.87
N GLY A 25 3.98 -39.24 42.94
CA GLY A 25 3.26 -38.59 41.85
C GLY A 25 3.92 -37.28 41.46
N LEU A 26 4.28 -37.17 40.18
CA LEU A 26 4.64 -35.92 39.53
C LEU A 26 3.37 -35.06 39.47
N VAL A 27 3.30 -34.01 40.28
CA VAL A 27 2.24 -32.99 40.15
C VAL A 27 2.59 -32.15 38.92
N ILE A 28 2.10 -32.55 37.75
CA ILE A 28 2.10 -31.70 36.56
C ILE A 28 0.98 -30.68 36.79
N VAL A 29 1.34 -29.45 37.15
CA VAL A 29 0.42 -28.32 37.08
C VAL A 29 0.32 -27.93 35.60
N LEU A 30 -0.68 -28.49 34.91
CA LEU A 30 -1.09 -28.02 33.59
C LEU A 30 -1.72 -26.63 33.79
N VAL A 31 -0.92 -25.58 33.62
CA VAL A 31 -1.43 -24.23 33.44
C VAL A 31 -2.06 -24.19 32.04
N LEU A 32 -3.35 -24.48 31.97
CA LEU A 32 -4.17 -24.20 30.80
C LEU A 32 -4.24 -22.67 30.66
N SER A 33 -3.26 -22.09 29.97
CA SER A 33 -3.34 -20.70 29.50
C SER A 33 -4.44 -20.65 28.44
N SER A 34 -5.68 -20.44 28.87
CA SER A 34 -6.76 -20.06 27.98
C SER A 34 -6.44 -18.66 27.45
N THR A 35 -5.84 -18.59 26.27
CA THR A 35 -5.79 -17.34 25.50
C THR A 35 -7.22 -16.99 25.14
N LEU A 36 -7.79 -16.00 25.81
CA LEU A 36 -8.97 -15.30 25.32
C LEU A 36 -8.58 -14.68 23.97
N SER A 37 -9.01 -15.31 22.88
CA SER A 37 -9.02 -14.65 21.58
C SER A 37 -10.14 -13.63 21.65
N ILE A 38 -9.79 -12.37 21.90
CA ILE A 38 -10.73 -11.27 21.70
C ILE A 38 -11.01 -11.29 20.19
N ALA A 39 -12.25 -11.58 19.82
CA ALA A 39 -12.73 -11.25 18.49
C ALA A 39 -12.60 -9.73 18.36
N GLN A 40 -11.52 -9.28 17.73
CA GLN A 40 -11.36 -7.89 17.37
C GLN A 40 -12.55 -7.57 16.48
N GLU A 41 -13.45 -6.68 16.93
CA GLU A 41 -14.37 -6.05 15.99
C GLU A 41 -13.48 -5.43 14.92
N SER A 42 -13.56 -5.96 13.70
CA SER A 42 -12.86 -5.40 12.55
C SER A 42 -13.57 -4.10 12.19
N THR A 43 -13.36 -3.07 13.01
CA THR A 43 -13.72 -1.71 12.66
C THR A 43 -12.82 -1.36 11.48
N SER A 44 -13.41 -1.31 10.29
CA SER A 44 -12.71 -0.86 9.11
C SER A 44 -12.32 0.62 9.27
N VAL A 45 -11.22 1.00 8.62
CA VAL A 45 -10.78 2.39 8.53
C VAL A 45 -11.38 2.99 7.27
N VAL A 46 -12.26 3.97 7.41
CA VAL A 46 -12.85 4.70 6.27
C VAL A 46 -11.89 5.81 5.84
N ILE A 47 -11.68 5.94 4.54
CA ILE A 47 -10.76 6.89 3.91
C ILE A 47 -11.54 7.76 2.93
N ALA A 48 -11.58 9.06 3.16
CA ALA A 48 -12.17 10.04 2.26
C ALA A 48 -11.12 10.62 1.28
N PRO A 49 -11.52 11.10 0.09
CA PRO A 49 -10.61 11.84 -0.78
C PRO A 49 -9.95 13.02 -0.04
N GLY A 50 -8.62 13.06 -0.07
CA GLY A 50 -7.80 14.06 0.63
C GLY A 50 -7.19 13.57 1.95
N ASP A 51 -7.60 12.41 2.46
CA ASP A 51 -6.93 11.76 3.58
C ASP A 51 -5.56 11.22 3.17
N ASP A 52 -4.59 11.23 4.09
CA ASP A 52 -3.30 10.58 3.88
C ASP A 52 -3.41 9.07 4.14
N ILE A 53 -3.59 8.31 3.06
CA ILE A 53 -3.75 6.85 3.09
C ILE A 53 -2.54 6.18 3.76
N GLN A 54 -1.32 6.60 3.44
CA GLN A 54 -0.13 5.95 4.01
C GLN A 54 -0.01 6.24 5.50
N ALA A 55 -0.35 7.44 5.96
CA ALA A 55 -0.40 7.75 7.39
C ALA A 55 -1.41 6.86 8.13
N LEU A 56 -2.59 6.62 7.54
CA LEU A 56 -3.59 5.71 8.09
C LEU A 56 -3.09 4.26 8.12
N VAL A 57 -2.43 3.80 7.05
CA VAL A 57 -1.79 2.48 7.04
C VAL A 57 -0.74 2.37 8.14
N ASN A 58 0.10 3.38 8.31
CA ASN A 58 1.14 3.40 9.34
C ASN A 58 0.57 3.35 10.76
N ALA A 59 -0.56 4.02 11.01
CA ALA A 59 -1.18 4.13 12.32
C ALA A 59 -1.94 2.87 12.79
N ASN A 60 -2.28 1.96 11.87
CA ASN A 60 -3.10 0.78 12.17
C ASN A 60 -2.28 -0.53 12.13
N PRO A 61 -2.67 -1.58 12.87
CA PRO A 61 -1.95 -2.86 12.86
C PRO A 61 -2.06 -3.57 11.49
N PRO A 62 -1.14 -4.50 11.16
CA PRO A 62 -1.32 -5.41 10.02
C PRO A 62 -2.65 -6.17 10.10
N GLY A 63 -3.27 -6.44 8.94
CA GLY A 63 -4.58 -7.10 8.87
C GLY A 63 -5.75 -6.12 8.92
N THR A 64 -5.50 -4.83 8.71
CA THR A 64 -6.54 -3.80 8.75
C THR A 64 -7.29 -3.73 7.41
N THR A 65 -8.61 -3.59 7.48
CA THR A 65 -9.45 -3.28 6.32
C THR A 65 -9.61 -1.78 6.19
N TYR A 66 -9.21 -1.24 5.04
CA TYR A 66 -9.38 0.15 4.63
C TYR A 66 -10.48 0.25 3.57
N ILE A 67 -11.49 1.09 3.82
CA ILE A 67 -12.58 1.37 2.88
C ILE A 67 -12.34 2.74 2.27
N LEU A 68 -12.01 2.78 0.98
CA LEU A 68 -11.82 4.03 0.24
C LEU A 68 -13.17 4.49 -0.30
N GLN A 69 -13.61 5.66 0.15
CA GLN A 69 -14.87 6.24 -0.30
C GLN A 69 -14.83 6.62 -1.78
N THR A 70 -16.02 6.70 -2.39
CA THR A 70 -16.20 7.19 -3.76
C THR A 70 -15.48 8.52 -3.98
N GLY A 71 -14.81 8.66 -5.12
CA GLY A 71 -14.06 9.86 -5.49
C GLY A 71 -12.60 9.57 -5.79
N ILE A 72 -11.81 10.63 -5.98
CA ILE A 72 -10.43 10.53 -6.46
C ILE A 72 -9.45 10.85 -5.33
N HIS A 73 -8.68 9.85 -4.94
CA HIS A 73 -7.58 9.89 -3.98
C HIS A 73 -6.28 10.12 -4.76
N ARG A 74 -5.72 11.33 -4.69
CA ARG A 74 -4.61 11.76 -5.56
C ARG A 74 -3.24 11.59 -4.92
N LEU A 75 -2.26 11.23 -5.76
CA LEU A 75 -0.83 11.25 -5.45
C LEU A 75 -0.43 10.36 -4.27
N HIS A 76 -1.13 9.24 -4.08
CA HIS A 76 -0.75 8.27 -3.05
C HIS A 76 0.24 7.24 -3.58
N THR A 77 1.16 6.85 -2.71
CA THR A 77 1.95 5.63 -2.80
C THR A 77 1.76 4.89 -1.50
N ILE A 78 1.25 3.66 -1.60
CA ILE A 78 0.80 2.87 -0.46
C ILE A 78 1.75 1.69 -0.31
N THR A 79 2.38 1.58 0.87
CA THR A 79 3.12 0.40 1.32
C THR A 79 2.28 -0.33 2.36
N PRO A 80 1.51 -1.36 1.97
CA PRO A 80 0.68 -2.14 2.87
C PRO A 80 1.47 -2.89 3.94
N LYS A 81 0.77 -3.33 4.99
CA LYS A 81 1.25 -4.33 5.95
C LYS A 81 0.65 -5.70 5.62
N ASP A 82 1.23 -6.76 6.20
CA ASP A 82 0.76 -8.13 5.98
C ASP A 82 -0.73 -8.27 6.30
N ASN A 83 -1.47 -8.92 5.40
CA ASN A 83 -2.92 -9.16 5.50
C ASN A 83 -3.81 -7.92 5.39
N ASP A 84 -3.28 -6.74 5.07
CA ASP A 84 -4.11 -5.56 4.85
C ASP A 84 -5.06 -5.75 3.66
N THR A 85 -6.23 -5.14 3.76
CA THR A 85 -7.28 -5.19 2.73
C THR A 85 -7.71 -3.77 2.38
N PHE A 86 -7.67 -3.41 1.09
CA PHE A 86 -8.12 -2.13 0.56
C PHE A 86 -9.31 -2.36 -0.35
N ILE A 87 -10.47 -1.80 0.01
CA ILE A 87 -11.71 -1.94 -0.74
C ILE A 87 -12.18 -0.55 -1.15
N GLY A 88 -12.33 -0.31 -2.45
CA GLY A 88 -13.00 0.87 -2.95
C GLY A 88 -14.52 0.76 -2.87
N GLU A 89 -15.20 1.84 -2.51
CA GLU A 89 -16.60 2.04 -2.87
C GLU A 89 -16.73 2.24 -4.39
N ASP A 90 -17.95 2.17 -4.92
CA ASP A 90 -18.19 2.38 -6.34
C ASP A 90 -17.59 3.71 -6.83
N SER A 91 -16.79 3.65 -7.89
CA SER A 91 -16.05 4.78 -8.44
C SER A 91 -15.01 5.41 -7.49
N ALA A 92 -14.42 4.62 -6.58
CA ALA A 92 -13.19 5.00 -5.88
C ALA A 92 -11.97 4.86 -6.81
N ILE A 93 -11.25 5.96 -6.98
CA ILE A 93 -10.10 6.08 -7.88
C ILE A 93 -8.88 6.47 -7.05
N ILE A 94 -7.79 5.73 -7.19
CA ILE A 94 -6.47 6.18 -6.75
C ILE A 94 -5.73 6.65 -8.01
N SER A 95 -5.43 7.95 -8.05
CA SER A 95 -4.86 8.60 -9.23
C SER A 95 -3.46 9.13 -8.95
N GLY A 96 -2.51 8.83 -9.84
CA GLY A 96 -1.16 9.40 -9.81
C GLY A 96 -1.07 10.82 -10.39
N ALA A 97 -2.20 11.40 -10.80
CA ALA A 97 -2.24 12.73 -11.40
C ALA A 97 -2.56 13.83 -10.40
N LYS A 98 -1.99 15.01 -10.65
CA LYS A 98 -2.34 16.26 -9.96
C LYS A 98 -3.21 17.13 -10.86
N LEU A 99 -4.12 17.88 -10.25
CA LEU A 99 -4.92 18.88 -10.95
C LEU A 99 -4.05 20.10 -11.26
N LEU A 100 -4.15 20.61 -12.49
CA LEU A 100 -3.57 21.89 -12.88
C LEU A 100 -4.68 22.95 -12.85
N THR A 101 -4.42 24.08 -12.19
CA THR A 101 -5.42 25.14 -11.99
C THR A 101 -4.90 26.55 -12.27
N GLU A 102 -3.59 26.71 -12.44
CA GLU A 102 -2.93 28.00 -12.61
C GLU A 102 -2.39 28.11 -14.04
N PHE A 103 -3.26 28.56 -14.95
CA PHE A 103 -2.94 28.65 -16.37
C PHE A 103 -2.54 30.08 -16.75
N GLU A 104 -1.50 30.19 -17.56
CA GLU A 104 -1.10 31.43 -18.21
C GLU A 104 -1.14 31.27 -19.73
N GLN A 105 -1.29 32.38 -20.45
CA GLN A 105 -1.37 32.37 -21.91
C GLN A 105 -0.33 33.31 -22.52
N SER A 106 0.31 32.86 -23.60
CA SER A 106 1.20 33.68 -24.43
C SER A 106 1.00 33.35 -25.90
N GLY A 107 0.41 34.28 -26.65
CA GLY A 107 -0.01 34.00 -28.02
C GLY A 107 -1.09 32.91 -28.04
N ASP A 108 -0.91 31.90 -28.89
CA ASP A 108 -1.86 30.80 -29.04
C ASP A 108 -1.60 29.62 -28.07
N LEU A 109 -0.61 29.76 -27.17
CA LEU A 109 -0.24 28.70 -26.23
C LEU A 109 -0.67 29.04 -24.80
N TRP A 110 -1.19 28.03 -24.13
CA TRP A 110 -1.36 27.97 -22.68
C TRP A 110 -0.18 27.27 -22.05
N PHE A 111 0.15 27.66 -20.83
CA PHE A 111 1.21 26.99 -20.08
C PHE A 111 0.98 27.02 -18.57
N VAL A 112 1.61 26.05 -17.91
CA VAL A 112 1.60 25.89 -16.45
C VAL A 112 3.04 25.70 -15.98
N ARG A 113 3.51 26.58 -15.11
CA ARG A 113 4.85 26.54 -14.52
C ARG A 113 4.92 25.66 -13.27
N GLY A 114 6.12 25.48 -12.72
CA GLY A 114 6.33 24.77 -11.44
C GLY A 114 6.07 23.26 -11.53
N GLN A 115 6.24 22.70 -12.73
CA GLN A 115 6.06 21.29 -12.99
C GLN A 115 7.38 20.56 -12.77
N THR A 116 7.58 20.03 -11.57
CA THR A 116 8.84 19.38 -11.14
C THR A 116 8.76 17.86 -11.06
N GLN A 117 7.66 17.27 -11.56
CA GLN A 117 7.36 15.83 -11.46
C GLN A 117 8.14 14.94 -12.43
N GLN A 118 9.30 15.38 -12.93
CA GLN A 118 10.08 14.60 -13.88
C GLN A 118 10.58 13.30 -13.24
N GLY A 119 10.09 12.17 -13.76
CA GLY A 119 10.59 10.85 -13.44
C GLY A 119 11.88 10.50 -14.20
N THR A 120 12.44 9.34 -13.91
CA THR A 120 13.60 8.83 -14.65
C THR A 120 13.15 8.32 -16.02
N PRO A 121 13.67 8.85 -17.15
CA PRO A 121 13.27 8.37 -18.47
C PRO A 121 13.73 6.93 -18.70
N THR A 122 12.85 6.07 -19.20
CA THR A 122 13.15 4.64 -19.40
C THR A 122 12.74 4.16 -20.80
N GLY A 123 13.53 3.24 -21.37
CA GLY A 123 13.26 2.67 -22.69
C GLY A 123 13.86 3.45 -23.86
N VAL A 124 13.47 3.04 -25.07
CA VAL A 124 13.90 3.62 -26.35
C VAL A 124 12.67 4.01 -27.14
N CYS A 125 12.63 5.22 -27.67
CA CYS A 125 11.49 5.71 -28.42
C CYS A 125 11.58 5.45 -29.91
N GLU A 126 10.42 5.19 -30.50
CA GLU A 126 10.20 5.25 -31.93
C GLU A 126 10.19 6.71 -32.39
N GLU A 127 10.53 6.93 -33.66
CA GLU A 127 10.63 8.27 -34.26
C GLU A 127 9.31 9.05 -34.19
N ASN A 128 8.17 8.37 -34.30
CA ASN A 128 6.83 8.97 -34.24
C ASN A 128 6.29 9.18 -32.81
N ALA A 129 7.05 8.80 -31.79
CA ALA A 129 6.72 8.92 -30.38
C ALA A 129 7.96 9.37 -29.55
N PRO A 130 8.57 10.52 -29.87
CA PRO A 130 9.88 10.93 -29.35
C PRO A 130 9.92 11.13 -27.83
N ARG A 131 8.74 11.19 -27.19
CA ARG A 131 8.57 11.37 -25.74
C ARG A 131 8.03 10.14 -25.00
N CYS A 132 7.99 8.96 -25.65
CA CYS A 132 7.48 7.72 -25.06
C CYS A 132 8.13 7.27 -23.74
N ARG A 133 9.37 7.72 -23.48
CA ARG A 133 10.19 7.32 -22.33
C ARG A 133 9.87 8.11 -21.06
N PHE A 134 9.02 9.12 -21.18
CA PHE A 134 8.61 10.02 -20.11
C PHE A 134 7.19 9.65 -19.67
N GLY A 135 6.98 9.43 -18.37
CA GLY A 135 5.71 8.98 -17.83
C GLY A 135 4.70 10.11 -17.58
N GLU A 136 5.12 11.37 -17.71
CA GLU A 136 4.32 12.54 -17.37
C GLU A 136 3.38 12.91 -18.52
N ASP A 137 2.26 12.19 -18.62
CA ASP A 137 1.16 12.52 -19.52
C ASP A 137 0.35 13.73 -19.04
N LEU A 138 -0.19 14.48 -19.99
CA LEU A 138 -1.18 15.55 -19.75
C LEU A 138 -2.57 15.09 -20.23
N TYR A 139 -3.59 15.28 -19.39
CA TYR A 139 -4.96 14.85 -19.64
C TYR A 139 -5.91 16.04 -19.65
N PHE A 140 -6.84 16.04 -20.60
CA PHE A 140 -8.01 16.93 -20.65
C PHE A 140 -9.27 16.07 -20.52
N ASP A 141 -10.08 16.30 -19.49
CA ASP A 141 -11.31 15.56 -19.23
C ASP A 141 -11.12 14.03 -19.33
N ASN A 142 -10.07 13.51 -18.68
CA ASN A 142 -9.62 12.11 -18.73
C ASN A 142 -9.09 11.59 -20.08
N HIS A 143 -8.89 12.45 -21.08
CA HIS A 143 -8.29 12.08 -22.36
C HIS A 143 -6.83 12.58 -22.45
N PRO A 144 -5.85 11.69 -22.71
CA PRO A 144 -4.45 12.10 -22.82
C PRO A 144 -4.20 12.89 -24.10
N LEU A 145 -3.37 13.93 -23.99
CA LEU A 145 -2.81 14.64 -25.13
C LEU A 145 -1.54 13.95 -25.63
N ARG A 146 -1.16 14.20 -26.89
CA ARG A 146 0.08 13.68 -27.46
C ARG A 146 1.29 14.49 -26.95
N HIS A 147 2.25 13.82 -26.32
CA HIS A 147 3.51 14.44 -25.91
C HIS A 147 4.45 14.65 -27.12
N VAL A 148 4.70 15.91 -27.49
CA VAL A 148 5.64 16.31 -28.56
C VAL A 148 6.97 16.76 -27.97
N ASP A 149 8.03 16.78 -28.77
CA ASP A 149 9.40 16.98 -28.29
C ASP A 149 9.94 18.41 -28.32
N ASN A 150 9.18 19.35 -28.88
CA ASN A 150 9.52 20.77 -28.96
C ASN A 150 8.25 21.64 -28.96
N ILE A 151 8.39 22.90 -28.55
CA ILE A 151 7.27 23.85 -28.42
C ILE A 151 6.63 24.21 -29.77
N GLN A 152 7.37 24.17 -30.88
CA GLN A 152 6.84 24.50 -32.21
C GLN A 152 5.89 23.42 -32.74
N ALA A 153 5.96 22.20 -32.21
CA ALA A 153 5.05 21.10 -32.52
C ALA A 153 3.76 21.14 -31.70
N VAL A 154 3.62 22.10 -30.77
CA VAL A 154 2.41 22.22 -29.93
C VAL A 154 1.27 22.78 -30.77
N VAL A 155 0.31 21.90 -31.05
CA VAL A 155 -0.98 22.15 -31.72
C VAL A 155 -2.10 21.54 -30.87
N PRO A 156 -3.39 21.83 -31.14
CA PRO A 156 -4.50 21.22 -30.39
C PRO A 156 -4.39 19.69 -30.34
N GLY A 157 -4.66 19.10 -29.18
CA GLY A 157 -4.49 17.67 -28.92
C GLY A 157 -3.06 17.25 -28.55
N THR A 158 -2.13 18.19 -28.39
CA THR A 158 -0.73 17.91 -28.08
C THR A 158 -0.22 18.78 -26.92
N PHE A 159 0.85 18.33 -26.27
CA PHE A 159 1.54 19.09 -25.25
C PHE A 159 3.05 18.89 -25.31
N PHE A 160 3.79 19.89 -24.82
CA PHE A 160 5.23 19.85 -24.65
C PHE A 160 5.57 20.12 -23.18
N PHE A 161 6.28 19.19 -22.55
CA PHE A 161 6.89 19.44 -21.25
C PHE A 161 8.35 19.88 -21.44
N ASP A 162 8.59 21.16 -21.16
CA ASP A 162 9.92 21.73 -20.98
C ASP A 162 10.43 21.40 -19.58
N TYR A 163 11.19 20.31 -19.48
CA TYR A 163 11.76 19.85 -18.22
C TYR A 163 12.85 20.77 -17.67
N ASP A 164 13.55 21.53 -18.53
CA ASP A 164 14.58 22.46 -18.06
C ASP A 164 13.94 23.72 -17.44
N ALA A 165 12.76 24.09 -17.92
CA ALA A 165 12.00 25.25 -17.44
C ALA A 165 10.87 24.90 -16.45
N ASP A 166 10.73 23.62 -16.06
CA ASP A 166 9.62 23.11 -15.24
C ASP A 166 8.25 23.62 -15.72
N THR A 167 8.01 23.60 -17.04
CA THR A 167 6.82 24.20 -17.65
C THR A 167 6.17 23.27 -18.68
N ILE A 168 4.86 23.07 -18.56
CA ILE A 168 4.05 22.35 -19.54
C ILE A 168 3.36 23.36 -20.44
N TYR A 169 3.45 23.17 -21.75
CA TYR A 169 2.81 23.97 -22.80
C TYR A 169 1.80 23.13 -23.58
N PHE A 170 0.64 23.71 -23.91
CA PHE A 170 -0.41 23.08 -24.74
C PHE A 170 -1.21 24.17 -25.48
N ALA A 171 -1.98 23.77 -26.51
CA ALA A 171 -2.76 24.71 -27.33
C ALA A 171 -4.27 24.71 -27.01
N ASP A 172 -4.79 23.61 -26.45
CA ASP A 172 -6.20 23.49 -26.08
C ASP A 172 -6.57 24.51 -24.98
N ASP A 173 -7.75 25.11 -25.05
CA ASP A 173 -8.22 26.07 -24.04
C ASP A 173 -8.56 25.34 -22.74
N PRO A 174 -7.90 25.62 -21.60
CA PRO A 174 -8.16 24.93 -20.33
C PRO A 174 -9.45 25.40 -19.64
N ASN A 175 -10.07 26.50 -20.08
CA ASN A 175 -11.22 27.06 -19.39
C ASN A 175 -12.45 26.14 -19.49
N GLY A 176 -12.97 25.74 -18.33
CA GLY A 176 -14.12 24.83 -18.25
C GLY A 176 -13.76 23.35 -18.40
N HIS A 177 -12.48 23.01 -18.52
CA HIS A 177 -11.97 21.65 -18.62
C HIS A 177 -11.24 21.22 -17.34
N ILE A 178 -11.24 19.92 -17.06
CA ILE A 178 -10.38 19.33 -16.05
C ILE A 178 -9.05 19.00 -16.70
N VAL A 179 -7.99 19.69 -16.29
CA VAL A 179 -6.63 19.44 -16.78
C VAL A 179 -5.78 18.80 -15.69
N GLU A 180 -5.20 17.64 -15.99
CA GLU A 180 -4.41 16.88 -15.03
C GLU A 180 -3.07 16.46 -15.63
N ALA A 181 -2.02 16.46 -14.81
CA ALA A 181 -0.72 15.90 -15.20
C ALA A 181 -0.40 14.69 -14.33
N ALA A 182 -0.01 13.57 -14.95
CA ALA A 182 0.56 12.44 -14.23
C ALA A 182 1.84 12.92 -13.52
N ALA A 183 1.88 12.77 -12.20
CA ALA A 183 2.89 13.41 -11.36
C ALA A 183 3.49 12.51 -10.28
N ASN A 184 2.87 11.37 -9.98
CA ASN A 184 3.49 10.35 -9.15
C ASN A 184 4.23 9.33 -10.04
N SER A 185 5.57 9.30 -9.92
CA SER A 185 6.44 8.38 -10.66
C SER A 185 6.78 7.09 -9.91
N ASP A 186 6.39 7.01 -8.64
CA ASP A 186 6.38 5.77 -7.86
C ASP A 186 5.13 4.94 -8.23
N GLU A 187 4.91 3.82 -7.54
CA GLU A 187 3.71 3.00 -7.69
C GLU A 187 2.55 3.48 -6.78
N ALA A 188 1.31 3.15 -7.15
CA ALA A 188 0.14 3.31 -6.28
C ALA A 188 0.23 2.39 -5.06
N PHE A 189 0.67 1.16 -5.29
CA PHE A 189 0.94 0.16 -4.26
C PHE A 189 2.32 -0.45 -4.48
N ASN A 190 3.13 -0.52 -3.42
CA ASN A 190 4.44 -1.16 -3.40
C ASN A 190 4.70 -1.89 -2.08
N GLY A 191 5.87 -2.54 -1.98
CA GLY A 191 6.33 -3.21 -0.77
C GLY A 191 6.44 -4.73 -0.95
N SER A 192 6.63 -5.43 0.17
CA SER A 192 6.84 -6.88 0.20
C SER A 192 5.87 -7.60 1.14
N ALA A 193 4.78 -6.92 1.51
CA ALA A 193 3.77 -7.47 2.41
C ALA A 193 3.08 -8.68 1.77
N SER A 194 2.77 -9.68 2.59
CA SER A 194 2.10 -10.90 2.16
C SER A 194 0.59 -10.79 2.36
N ASN A 195 -0.17 -11.46 1.49
CA ASN A 195 -1.62 -11.61 1.60
C ASN A 195 -2.40 -10.29 1.62
N VAL A 196 -1.93 -9.29 0.87
CA VAL A 196 -2.63 -8.02 0.69
C VAL A 196 -3.77 -8.20 -0.32
N THR A 197 -4.95 -7.68 0.01
CA THR A 197 -6.10 -7.64 -0.90
C THR A 197 -6.34 -6.22 -1.39
N ILE A 198 -6.47 -6.03 -2.70
CA ILE A 198 -6.86 -4.77 -3.34
C ILE A 198 -8.09 -5.07 -4.19
N GLU A 199 -9.23 -4.48 -3.84
CA GLU A 199 -10.53 -4.79 -4.45
C GLU A 199 -11.32 -3.52 -4.80
N ASN A 200 -12.03 -3.56 -5.92
CA ASN A 200 -12.96 -2.50 -6.36
C ASN A 200 -12.34 -1.09 -6.45
N LEU A 201 -11.09 -1.00 -6.89
CA LEU A 201 -10.38 0.26 -7.10
C LEU A 201 -10.02 0.45 -8.57
N ILE A 202 -10.18 1.68 -9.05
CA ILE A 202 -9.56 2.13 -10.30
C ILE A 202 -8.20 2.74 -9.94
N ILE A 203 -7.14 2.25 -10.58
CA ILE A 203 -5.78 2.76 -10.45
C ILE A 203 -5.40 3.39 -11.78
N GLU A 204 -5.13 4.70 -11.81
CA GLU A 204 -4.93 5.41 -13.06
C GLU A 204 -3.87 6.52 -13.00
N LYS A 205 -3.36 6.90 -14.19
CA LYS A 205 -2.53 8.10 -14.43
C LYS A 205 -1.28 8.20 -13.55
N TYR A 206 -0.65 7.07 -13.25
CA TYR A 206 0.67 7.03 -12.64
C TYR A 206 1.76 7.18 -13.70
N ALA A 207 2.73 8.04 -13.44
CA ALA A 207 3.90 8.28 -14.29
C ALA A 207 5.01 7.25 -14.01
N THR A 208 4.64 5.98 -13.74
CA THR A 208 5.60 4.91 -13.46
C THR A 208 6.52 4.71 -14.67
N GLY A 209 7.81 4.47 -14.42
CA GLY A 209 8.75 4.11 -15.49
C GLY A 209 8.25 2.90 -16.27
N GLY A 210 8.52 2.83 -17.58
CA GLY A 210 7.88 1.90 -18.53
C GLY A 210 8.10 0.39 -18.31
N GLN A 211 8.78 0.01 -17.22
CA GLN A 211 8.95 -1.38 -16.78
C GLN A 211 8.20 -1.72 -15.49
N TYR A 212 7.60 -0.72 -14.84
CA TYR A 212 6.88 -0.86 -13.59
C TYR A 212 5.39 -0.62 -13.82
N ALA A 213 4.57 -1.46 -13.19
CA ALA A 213 3.14 -1.23 -13.10
C ALA A 213 2.85 -0.35 -11.88
N ALA A 214 1.68 0.32 -11.85
CA ALA A 214 1.22 1.08 -10.70
C ALA A 214 0.93 0.22 -9.46
N ILE A 215 0.91 -1.11 -9.58
CA ILE A 215 0.87 -2.04 -8.46
C ILE A 215 2.10 -2.95 -8.57
N ARG A 216 2.87 -3.02 -7.49
CA ARG A 216 4.08 -3.84 -7.40
C ARG A 216 4.15 -4.55 -6.04
N GLY A 217 4.56 -5.81 -6.04
CA GLY A 217 4.77 -6.64 -4.85
C GLY A 217 5.99 -7.55 -4.98
#